data_AF-A0A925YMP0-F1
#
_entry.id   AF-A0A925YMP0-F1
#
_cell.length_a   1.000
_cell.length_b   1.000
_cell.length_c   1.000
_cell.angle_alpha   90.00
_cell.angle_beta   90.00
_cell.angle_gamma   90.00
#
_symmetry.space_group_name_H-M   'P 1'
#
loop_
_entity.id
_entity.type
_entity.pdbx_description
1 polymer ?
#
loop_
_entity_poly.entity_id
_entity_poly.type
_entity_poly.pdbx_seq_one_letter_code
_entity_poly.pdbx_strand_id
1 'polypeptide(L)'
;MEDHIKDLLTSYQYSDAIKEQVAFRVIFGGESPNQIMEEFNIQNVYTIMHWVKAYKLKIETGLVTLPPMTAKQQQDLEALKYRNKELEKAVKNANLMILALNTMIDIAEKDMKIPIRKKSGTKQS
;
A
#
# COMPACT_ATOMS: atom_id res chain seq x y z
N MET A 1 -12.70 -22.91 -43.81
CA MET A 1 -13.63 -22.39 -42.77
C MET A 1 -13.36 -23.02 -41.40
N GLU A 2 -12.83 -24.24 -41.34
CA GLU A 2 -12.48 -24.93 -40.09
C GLU A 2 -11.20 -24.40 -39.42
N ASP A 3 -10.22 -23.90 -40.18
CA ASP A 3 -8.94 -23.43 -39.63
C ASP A 3 -9.06 -22.11 -38.84
N HIS A 4 -9.95 -21.20 -39.27
CA HIS A 4 -10.24 -19.97 -38.52
C HIS A 4 -10.99 -20.24 -37.21
N ILE A 5 -11.80 -21.30 -37.15
CA ILE A 5 -12.51 -21.69 -35.93
C ILE A 5 -11.54 -22.35 -34.95
N LYS A 6 -10.56 -23.12 -35.46
CA LYS A 6 -9.46 -23.63 -34.63
C LYS A 6 -8.62 -22.50 -34.05
N ASP A 7 -8.20 -21.50 -34.83
CA ASP A 7 -7.46 -20.33 -34.31
C ASP A 7 -8.26 -19.53 -33.27
N LEU A 8 -9.57 -19.39 -33.45
CA LEU A 8 -10.45 -18.76 -32.47
C LEU A 8 -10.60 -19.60 -31.19
N LEU A 9 -10.56 -20.93 -31.28
CA LEU A 9 -10.57 -21.83 -30.13
C LEU A 9 -9.20 -21.87 -29.41
N THR A 10 -8.09 -21.77 -30.14
CA THR A 10 -6.73 -21.69 -29.58
C THR A 10 -6.52 -20.38 -28.83
N SER A 11 -7.08 -19.27 -29.33
CA SER A 11 -7.07 -17.97 -28.61
C SER A 11 -7.99 -17.94 -27.38
N TYR A 12 -8.96 -18.86 -27.29
CA TYR A 12 -9.83 -19.01 -26.13
C TYR A 12 -9.25 -19.94 -25.04
N GLN A 13 -8.29 -20.79 -25.39
CA GLN A 13 -7.52 -21.60 -24.46
C GLN A 13 -6.18 -20.94 -24.13
N TYR A 14 -6.22 -19.78 -23.47
CA TYR A 14 -5.04 -19.33 -22.75
C TYR A 14 -4.64 -20.43 -21.76
N SER A 15 -3.40 -20.91 -21.86
CA SER A 15 -2.84 -21.87 -20.92
C SER A 15 -2.95 -21.31 -19.51
N ASP A 16 -3.31 -22.14 -18.54
CA ASP A 16 -3.44 -21.71 -17.14
C ASP A 16 -2.13 -21.10 -16.61
N ALA A 17 -0.98 -21.56 -17.12
CA ALA A 17 0.32 -20.95 -16.83
C ALA A 17 0.41 -19.48 -17.26
N ILE A 18 -0.17 -19.11 -18.41
CA ILE A 18 -0.16 -17.72 -18.92
C ILE A 18 -1.12 -16.87 -18.09
N LYS A 19 -2.29 -17.40 -17.74
CA LYS A 19 -3.26 -16.69 -16.87
C LYS A 19 -2.64 -16.39 -15.51
N GLU A 20 -1.94 -17.36 -14.93
CA GLU A 20 -1.25 -17.21 -13.65
C GLU A 20 -0.07 -16.24 -13.76
N GLN A 21 0.73 -16.31 -14.82
CA GLN A 21 1.84 -15.39 -15.06
C GLN A 21 1.35 -13.93 -15.22
N VAL A 22 0.29 -13.72 -16.00
CA VAL A 22 -0.33 -12.40 -16.20
C VAL A 22 -0.90 -11.87 -14.88
N ALA A 23 -1.67 -12.68 -14.16
CA ALA A 23 -2.22 -12.28 -12.86
C ALA A 23 -1.11 -11.96 -11.85
N PHE A 24 -0.03 -12.75 -11.86
CA PHE A 24 1.14 -12.53 -11.03
C PHE A 24 1.81 -11.18 -11.30
N ARG A 25 2.08 -10.85 -12.57
CA ARG A 25 2.72 -9.57 -12.93
C ARG A 25 1.87 -8.35 -12.55
N VAL A 26 0.55 -8.43 -12.73
CA VAL A 26 -0.36 -7.36 -12.29
C VAL A 26 -0.32 -7.19 -10.76
N ILE A 27 -0.41 -8.29 -10.01
CA ILE A 27 -0.56 -8.24 -8.55
C ILE A 27 0.76 -7.93 -7.84
N PHE A 28 1.87 -8.54 -8.27
CA PHE A 28 3.17 -8.42 -7.60
C PHE A 28 4.13 -7.47 -8.30
N GLY A 29 4.05 -7.37 -9.63
CA GLY A 29 4.89 -6.46 -10.43
C GLY A 29 4.37 -5.02 -10.45
N GLY A 30 3.08 -4.80 -10.13
CA GLY A 30 2.47 -3.47 -10.19
C GLY A 30 2.32 -2.93 -11.62
N GLU A 31 2.47 -3.79 -12.62
CA GLU A 31 2.30 -3.45 -14.03
C GLU A 31 0.83 -3.17 -14.35
N SER A 32 0.59 -2.17 -15.20
CA SER A 32 -0.77 -1.83 -15.59
C SER A 32 -1.36 -2.94 -16.45
N PRO A 33 -2.65 -3.33 -16.26
CA PRO A 33 -3.33 -4.26 -17.15
C PRO A 33 -3.22 -3.89 -18.63
N ASN A 34 -3.10 -2.60 -18.94
CA ASN A 34 -2.92 -2.10 -20.30
C ASN A 34 -1.53 -2.42 -20.88
N GLN A 35 -0.48 -2.40 -20.06
CA GLN A 35 0.88 -2.74 -20.49
C GLN A 35 0.99 -4.23 -20.82
N ILE A 36 0.36 -5.08 -20.00
CA ILE A 36 0.32 -6.53 -20.22
C ILE A 36 -0.56 -6.88 -21.41
N MET A 37 -1.62 -6.10 -21.65
CA MET A 37 -2.45 -6.23 -22.85
C MET A 37 -1.63 -6.06 -24.13
N GLU A 38 -0.74 -5.06 -24.16
CA GLU A 38 0.18 -4.82 -25.29
C GLU A 38 1.24 -5.91 -25.39
N GLU A 39 1.83 -6.35 -24.27
CA GLU A 39 2.90 -7.37 -24.27
C GLU A 39 2.40 -8.77 -24.67
N PHE A 40 1.21 -9.17 -24.20
CA PHE A 40 0.63 -10.49 -24.46
C PHE A 40 -0.41 -10.48 -25.60
N ASN A 41 -0.58 -9.34 -26.28
CA ASN A 41 -1.55 -9.13 -27.37
C ASN A 41 -2.98 -9.61 -27.01
N ILE A 42 -3.38 -9.37 -25.76
CA ILE A 42 -4.70 -9.76 -25.24
C ILE A 42 -5.71 -8.71 -25.71
N GLN A 43 -6.82 -9.14 -26.29
CA GLN A 43 -7.77 -8.20 -26.90
C GLN A 43 -8.59 -7.40 -25.89
N ASN A 44 -8.65 -7.83 -24.62
CA ASN A 44 -9.55 -7.26 -23.63
C ASN A 44 -8.95 -7.20 -22.22
N VAL A 45 -8.90 -5.98 -21.66
CA VAL A 45 -8.49 -5.71 -20.27
C VAL A 45 -9.39 -6.40 -19.25
N TYR A 46 -10.69 -6.52 -19.53
CA TYR A 46 -11.64 -7.20 -18.64
C TYR A 46 -11.29 -8.69 -18.45
N THR A 47 -10.71 -9.33 -19.47
CA THR A 47 -10.24 -10.72 -19.39
C THR A 47 -9.08 -10.84 -18.41
N ILE A 48 -8.13 -9.90 -18.44
CA ILE A 48 -7.02 -9.82 -17.48
C ILE A 48 -7.55 -9.59 -16.07
N MET A 49 -8.50 -8.66 -15.88
CA MET A 49 -9.10 -8.41 -14.57
C MET A 49 -9.85 -9.64 -14.03
N HIS A 50 -10.50 -10.41 -14.90
CA HIS A 50 -11.15 -11.66 -14.51
C HIS A 50 -10.12 -12.70 -14.02
N TRP A 51 -8.99 -12.86 -14.72
CA TRP A 51 -7.91 -13.75 -14.27
C TRP A 51 -7.27 -13.28 -12.97
N VAL A 52 -7.04 -11.98 -12.82
CA VAL A 52 -6.56 -11.37 -11.57
C VAL A 52 -7.52 -11.67 -10.43
N LYS A 53 -8.83 -11.54 -10.64
CA LYS A 53 -9.85 -11.85 -9.63
C LYS A 53 -9.85 -13.34 -9.27
N ALA A 54 -9.78 -14.23 -10.26
CA ALA A 54 -9.71 -15.67 -10.04
C ALA A 54 -8.43 -16.06 -9.27
N TYR A 55 -7.29 -15.44 -9.59
CA TYR A 55 -6.02 -15.68 -8.93
C TYR A 55 -5.99 -15.13 -7.50
N LYS A 56 -6.58 -13.95 -7.24
CA LYS A 56 -6.77 -13.44 -5.89
C LYS A 56 -7.60 -14.40 -5.03
N LEU A 57 -8.69 -14.93 -5.57
CA LEU A 57 -9.52 -15.89 -4.86
C LEU A 57 -8.76 -17.22 -4.59
N LYS A 58 -7.92 -17.67 -5.53
CA LYS A 58 -7.01 -18.82 -5.33
C LYS A 58 -5.97 -18.56 -4.23
N ILE A 59 -5.44 -17.34 -4.13
CA ILE A 59 -4.53 -16.93 -3.05
C ILE A 59 -5.25 -16.93 -1.70
N GLU A 60 -6.44 -16.32 -1.62
CA GLU A 60 -7.24 -16.23 -0.38
C GLU A 60 -7.67 -17.60 0.15
N THR A 61 -7.93 -18.54 -0.76
CA THR A 61 -8.28 -19.94 -0.43
C THR A 61 -7.06 -20.81 -0.11
N GLY A 62 -5.85 -20.27 -0.19
CA GLY A 62 -4.60 -20.97 0.16
C GLY A 62 -4.15 -22.03 -0.86
N LEU A 63 -4.76 -22.07 -2.04
CA LEU A 63 -4.43 -23.02 -3.12
C LEU A 63 -3.16 -22.63 -3.89
N VAL A 64 -2.67 -21.41 -3.69
CA VAL A 64 -1.45 -20.90 -4.33
C VAL A 64 -0.55 -20.30 -3.26
N THR A 65 0.70 -20.79 -3.21
CA THR A 65 1.73 -20.21 -2.36
C THR A 65 2.24 -18.92 -2.99
N LEU A 66 2.22 -17.83 -2.23
CA LEU A 66 2.80 -16.55 -2.65
C LEU A 66 4.28 -16.74 -2.98
N PRO A 67 4.81 -16.07 -4.03
CA PRO A 67 6.24 -16.08 -4.30
C PRO A 67 7.01 -15.56 -3.08
N PRO A 68 8.21 -16.08 -2.81
CA PRO A 68 9.07 -15.48 -1.81
C PRO A 68 9.36 -14.03 -2.20
N MET A 69 9.30 -13.15 -1.21
CA MET A 69 9.55 -11.72 -1.34
C MET A 69 10.91 -11.48 -2.02
N THR A 70 10.95 -10.61 -3.02
CA THR A 70 12.19 -10.33 -3.77
C THR A 70 13.19 -9.61 -2.86
N ALA A 71 14.50 -9.83 -3.02
CA ALA A 71 15.54 -9.17 -2.21
C ALA A 71 15.41 -7.64 -2.14
N LYS A 72 15.02 -7.01 -3.27
CA LYS A 72 14.75 -5.56 -3.33
C LYS A 72 13.58 -5.14 -2.42
N GLN A 73 12.52 -5.95 -2.37
CA GLN A 73 11.37 -5.67 -1.51
C GLN A 73 11.76 -5.84 -0.02
N GLN A 74 12.58 -6.85 0.30
CA GLN A 74 13.08 -7.06 1.66
C GLN A 74 13.90 -5.86 2.15
N GLN A 75 14.81 -5.35 1.32
CA GLN A 75 15.60 -4.17 1.63
C GLN A 75 14.72 -2.93 1.84
N ASP A 76 13.71 -2.73 0.99
CA ASP A 76 12.77 -1.62 1.12
C ASP A 76 11.93 -1.73 2.42
N LEU A 77 11.55 -2.95 2.80
CA LEU A 77 10.84 -3.21 4.06
C LEU A 77 11.72 -2.93 5.29
N GLU A 78 13.01 -3.23 5.24
CA GLU A 78 13.95 -2.86 6.30
C GLU A 78 14.13 -1.34 6.41
N ALA A 79 14.31 -0.66 5.27
CA ALA A 79 14.39 0.80 5.21
C ALA A 79 13.11 1.45 5.77
N LEU A 80 11.94 0.91 5.42
CA LEU A 80 10.65 1.40 5.89
C LEU A 80 10.47 1.18 7.40
N LYS A 81 10.89 0.03 7.93
CA LYS A 81 10.91 -0.25 9.37
C LYS A 81 11.82 0.72 10.12
N TYR A 82 13.02 0.98 9.59
CA TYR A 82 13.95 1.95 10.17
C TYR A 82 13.32 3.34 10.24
N ARG A 83 12.75 3.82 9.13
CA ARG A 83 12.09 5.13 9.07
C ARG A 83 10.91 5.24 10.04
N ASN A 84 10.09 4.19 10.16
CA ASN A 84 9.00 4.17 11.13
C ASN A 84 9.50 4.31 12.57
N LYS A 85 10.57 3.60 12.93
CA LYS A 85 11.18 3.70 14.27
C LYS A 85 11.72 5.10 14.55
N GLU A 86 12.33 5.75 13.57
CA GLU A 86 12.79 7.14 13.71
C GLU A 86 11.63 8.12 13.88
N LEU A 87 10.56 7.97 13.09
CA LEU A 87 9.36 8.80 13.19
C LEU A 87 8.68 8.62 14.56
N GLU A 88 8.54 7.39 15.04
CA GLU A 88 8.00 7.13 16.38
C GLU A 88 8.83 7.80 17.48
N LYS A 89 10.16 7.78 17.35
CA LYS A 89 11.06 8.46 18.30
C LYS A 89 10.88 9.97 18.24
N ALA A 90 10.78 10.55 17.04
CA ALA A 90 10.55 11.98 16.86
C ALA A 90 9.22 12.42 17.50
N VAL A 91 8.15 11.65 17.31
CA VAL A 91 6.83 11.90 17.92
C VAL A 91 6.92 11.84 19.44
N LYS A 92 7.58 10.81 20.00
CA LYS A 92 7.77 10.69 21.47
C LYS A 92 8.52 11.91 22.03
N ASN A 93 9.60 12.33 21.38
CA ASN A 93 10.39 13.49 21.81
C ASN A 93 9.58 14.79 21.75
N ALA A 94 8.80 15.01 20.67
CA ALA A 94 7.95 16.18 20.54
C ALA A 94 6.88 16.22 21.63
N ASN A 95 6.22 15.09 21.91
CA ASN A 95 5.23 14.98 22.98
C ASN A 95 5.83 15.26 24.36
N LEU A 96 7.04 14.76 24.62
CA LEU A 96 7.76 15.03 25.87
C LEU A 96 8.11 16.52 26.01
N MET A 97 8.56 17.17 24.93
CA MET A 97 8.84 18.60 24.92
C MET A 97 7.55 19.42 25.18
N ILE A 98 6.45 19.08 24.51
CA ILE A 98 5.15 19.73 24.72
C ILE A 98 4.70 19.58 26.19
N LEU A 99 4.86 18.39 26.77
CA LEU A 99 4.53 18.16 28.17
C LEU A 99 5.39 19.04 29.09
N ALA A 100 6.70 19.05 28.89
CA ALA A 100 7.63 19.86 29.69
C ALA A 100 7.36 21.36 29.57
N LEU A 101 7.00 21.85 28.39
CA LEU A 101 6.63 23.24 28.17
C LEU A 101 5.33 23.60 28.89
N ASN A 102 4.30 22.74 28.79
CA ASN A 102 3.04 22.97 29.51
C ASN A 102 3.25 22.95 31.03
N THR A 103 4.01 22.01 31.56
CA THR A 103 4.28 21.96 33.01
C THR A 103 5.09 23.16 33.50
N MET A 104 6.05 23.65 32.70
CA MET A 104 6.78 24.87 33.02
C MET A 104 5.85 26.10 33.03
N ILE A 105 4.92 26.18 32.07
CA ILE A 105 3.90 27.23 32.04
C ILE A 105 3.04 27.15 33.31
N ASP A 106 2.57 25.97 33.70
CA ASP A 106 1.75 25.78 34.90
C ASP A 106 2.48 26.23 36.18
N ILE A 107 3.77 25.89 36.31
CA ILE A 107 4.62 26.33 37.42
C ILE A 107 4.75 27.86 37.44
N ALA A 108 5.03 28.49 36.29
CA ALA A 108 5.16 29.93 36.20
C ALA A 108 3.85 30.68 36.52
N GLU A 109 2.71 30.15 36.08
CA GLU A 109 1.39 30.72 36.38
C GLU A 109 1.02 30.57 37.86
N LYS A 110 1.35 29.43 38.48
CA LYS A 110 0.98 29.13 39.86
C LYS A 110 1.90 29.79 40.89
N ASP A 111 3.21 29.60 40.73
CA ASP A 111 4.20 29.97 41.76
C ASP A 111 4.71 31.40 41.55
N MET A 112 4.89 31.83 40.29
CA MET A 112 5.35 33.19 39.95
C MET A 112 4.21 34.16 39.65
N LYS A 113 2.96 33.68 39.54
CA LYS A 113 1.76 34.47 39.19
C LYS A 113 1.88 35.26 37.89
N ILE A 114 2.70 34.78 36.94
CA ILE A 114 2.86 35.41 35.62
C ILE A 114 1.81 34.80 34.69
N PRO A 115 0.82 35.56 34.17
CA PRO A 115 -0.17 35.02 33.26
C PRO A 115 0.45 34.83 31.86
N ILE A 116 0.64 33.58 31.42
CA ILE A 116 1.26 33.27 30.13
C ILE A 116 0.19 32.82 29.12
N ARG A 117 -0.74 31.96 29.53
CA ARG A 117 -1.78 31.43 28.65
C ARG A 117 -2.95 32.42 28.54
N LYS A 118 -3.44 32.62 27.31
CA LYS A 118 -4.68 33.38 27.08
C LYS A 118 -5.84 32.68 27.77
N LYS A 119 -6.47 33.33 28.73
CA LYS A 119 -7.68 32.82 29.38
C LYS A 119 -8.86 33.01 28.42
N SER A 120 -9.57 31.94 28.09
CA SER A 120 -10.78 32.01 27.26
C SER A 120 -11.88 32.73 28.03
N GLY A 121 -12.01 34.04 27.81
CA GLY A 121 -13.07 34.82 28.45
C GLY A 121 -12.69 36.28 28.67
N THR A 122 -12.69 37.07 27.60
CA THR A 122 -13.12 38.46 27.69
C THR A 122 -14.27 38.63 26.71
N LYS A 123 -15.45 38.98 27.26
CA LYS A 123 -16.65 39.34 26.50
C LYS A 123 -16.24 40.45 25.53
N GLN A 124 -16.43 40.24 24.22
CA GLN A 124 -16.29 41.32 23.25
C GLN A 124 -17.46 42.29 23.49
N SER A 125 -17.14 43.51 23.94
CA SER A 125 -18.08 44.62 23.97
C SER A 125 -18.17 45.26 22.59
#